data_AF-A0A4Q5ZZ35-F1
#
_entry.id   AF-A0A4Q5ZZ35-F1
#
_cell.length_a   1.000
_cell.length_b   1.000
_cell.length_c   1.000
_cell.angle_alpha   90.00
_cell.angle_beta   90.00
_cell.angle_gamma   90.00
#
_symmetry.space_group_name_H-M   'P 1'
#
loop_
_entity.id
_entity.type
_entity.pdbx_description
1 polymer ?
#
loop_
_entity_poly.entity_id
_entity_poly.type
_entity_poly.pdbx_seq_one_letter_code
_entity_poly.pdbx_strand_id
1 'polypeptide(L)'
;MKRTNRQEQMFSLIELQQQGQQTIVSFCKEHSITLSNFSYWLRKYRKRLQSPSAGFVAISPSYSAAPLRVLYPNGIAVELSYPDISLISALIRIG
;
A
#
# COMPACT_ATOMS: atom_id res chain seq x y z
N MET A 1 40.00 10.56 13.09
CA MET A 1 38.70 11.18 12.75
C MET A 1 37.90 10.20 11.91
N LYS A 2 36.83 9.59 12.45
CA LYS A 2 35.97 8.67 11.67
C LYS A 2 35.19 9.51 10.65
N ARG A 3 35.39 9.24 9.35
CA ARG A 3 34.56 9.81 8.28
C ARG A 3 33.19 9.16 8.38
N THR A 4 32.30 9.69 9.19
CA THR A 4 30.91 9.21 9.25
C THR A 4 30.30 9.40 7.86
N ASN A 5 29.67 8.36 7.33
CA ASN A 5 29.10 8.41 6.00
C ASN A 5 28.00 9.48 6.00
N ARG A 6 28.11 10.49 5.14
CA ARG A 6 27.12 11.58 5.02
C ARG A 6 25.70 11.04 4.89
N GLN A 7 25.55 9.87 4.27
CA GLN A 7 24.27 9.17 4.17
C GLN A 7 23.72 8.70 5.52
N GLU A 8 24.56 8.12 6.38
CA GLU A 8 24.14 7.65 7.71
C GLU A 8 23.67 8.83 8.56
N GLN A 9 24.46 9.92 8.57
CA GLN A 9 24.09 11.14 9.30
C GLN A 9 22.72 11.67 8.87
N MET A 10 22.48 11.71 7.56
CA MET A 10 21.22 12.25 7.05
C MET A 10 20.03 11.31 7.28
N PHE A 11 20.26 9.99 7.26
CA PHE A 11 19.22 9.03 7.60
C PHE A 11 18.87 9.09 9.09
N SER A 12 19.84 9.25 9.99
CA SER A 12 19.57 9.47 11.41
C SER A 12 18.76 10.75 11.66
N LEU A 13 19.01 11.82 10.91
CA LEU A 13 18.22 13.05 11.00
C LEU A 13 16.77 12.86 10.51
N ILE A 14 16.57 12.05 9.47
CA ILE A 14 15.23 11.70 8.99
C ILE A 14 14.47 10.87 10.03
N GLU A 15 15.12 9.89 10.64
CA GLU A 15 14.53 9.07 11.71
C GLU A 15 14.14 9.93 12.91
N LEU A 16 15.02 10.84 13.33
CA LEU A 16 14.75 11.80 14.40
C LEU A 16 13.55 12.70 14.07
N GLN A 17 13.45 13.20 12.84
CA GLN A 17 12.31 14.01 12.40
C GLN A 17 11.01 13.20 12.40
N GLN A 18 11.04 11.93 12.00
CA GLN A 18 9.86 11.06 11.95
C GLN A 18 9.36 10.64 13.34
N GLN A 19 10.24 10.57 14.34
CA GLN A 19 9.87 10.30 15.73
C GLN A 19 9.28 11.54 16.42
N GLY A 20 9.64 12.75 15.96
CA GLY A 20 9.13 14.00 16.49
C GLY A 20 7.75 14.38 15.95
N GLN A 21 7.04 15.25 16.67
CA GLN A 21 5.78 15.88 16.22
C GLN A 21 6.00 17.18 15.43
N GLN A 22 7.25 17.55 15.18
CA GLN A 22 7.58 18.80 14.50
C GLN A 22 7.47 18.68 12.98
N THR A 23 7.05 19.79 12.35
CA THR A 23 6.96 19.86 10.89
C THR A 23 8.34 19.76 10.24
N ILE A 24 8.40 19.26 9.01
CA ILE A 24 9.65 19.18 8.23
C ILE A 24 10.30 20.57 8.11
N VAL A 25 9.50 21.62 7.95
CA VAL A 25 9.99 23.00 7.77
C VAL A 25 10.66 23.51 9.05
N SER A 26 10.05 23.30 10.23
CA SER A 26 10.66 23.69 11.51
C SER A 26 11.93 22.89 11.79
N PHE A 27 11.92 21.57 11.53
CA PHE A 27 13.09 20.70 11.70
C PHE A 27 14.27 21.14 10.81
N CYS A 28 14.00 21.44 9.54
CA CYS A 28 15.02 21.92 8.60
C CYS A 28 15.67 23.23 9.06
N LYS A 29 14.88 24.16 9.63
CA LYS A 29 15.39 25.42 10.18
C LYS A 29 16.29 25.19 11.40
N GLU A 30 15.86 24.36 12.34
CA GLU A 30 16.61 24.04 13.56
C GLU A 30 17.96 23.37 13.26
N HIS A 31 17.96 22.41 12.33
CA HIS A 31 19.16 21.64 11.97
C HIS A 31 19.98 22.27 10.84
N SER A 32 19.65 23.49 10.39
CA SER A 32 20.33 24.21 9.29
C SER A 32 20.44 23.40 7.99
N ILE A 33 19.37 22.69 7.63
CA ILE A 33 19.26 21.90 6.41
C ILE A 33 18.29 22.59 5.46
N THR A 34 18.64 22.71 4.19
CA THR A 34 17.69 23.23 3.20
C THR A 34 16.58 22.20 2.93
N LEU A 35 15.35 22.69 2.74
CA LEU A 35 14.21 21.81 2.48
C LEU A 35 14.46 20.88 1.29
N SER A 36 15.02 21.40 0.19
CA SER A 36 15.34 20.61 -1.01
C SER A 36 16.34 19.48 -0.73
N ASN A 37 17.35 19.73 0.10
CA ASN A 37 18.34 18.72 0.50
C ASN A 37 17.66 17.65 1.38
N PHE A 38 16.86 18.06 2.36
CA PHE A 38 16.10 17.13 3.21
C PHE A 38 15.13 16.27 2.37
N SER A 39 14.37 16.87 1.46
CA SER A 39 13.45 16.15 0.55
C SER A 39 14.18 15.14 -0.33
N TYR A 40 15.36 15.48 -0.84
CA TYR A 40 16.19 14.55 -1.61
C TYR A 40 16.56 13.31 -0.78
N TRP A 41 17.05 13.52 0.45
CA TRP A 41 17.45 12.41 1.31
C TRP A 41 16.27 11.63 1.86
N LEU A 42 15.13 12.26 2.13
CA LEU A 42 13.90 11.58 2.50
C LEU A 42 13.43 10.63 1.39
N ARG A 43 13.49 11.08 0.13
CA ARG A 43 13.20 10.21 -1.02
C ARG A 43 14.20 9.05 -1.11
N LYS A 44 15.49 9.31 -0.88
CA LYS A 44 16.53 8.27 -0.87
C LYS A 44 16.34 7.26 0.27
N TYR A 45 15.94 7.72 1.46
CA TYR A 45 15.65 6.91 2.64
C TYR A 45 14.44 5.99 2.39
N ARG A 46 13.34 6.54 1.85
CA ARG A 46 12.16 5.76 1.47
C ARG A 46 12.48 4.67 0.44
N LYS A 47 13.30 4.99 -0.56
CA LYS A 47 13.77 4.00 -1.56
C LYS A 47 14.63 2.89 -0.97
N ARG A 48 15.30 3.11 0.17
CA ARG A 48 16.07 2.08 0.87
C ARG A 48 15.17 1.17 1.70
N LEU A 49 14.14 1.74 2.33
CA LEU A 49 13.15 0.98 3.12
C LEU A 49 12.21 0.17 2.24
N GLN A 50 11.89 0.68 1.06
CA GLN A 50 11.19 -0.09 0.05
C GLN A 50 12.21 -1.07 -0.54
N SER A 51 11.97 -2.38 -0.37
CA SER A 51 12.55 -3.39 -1.26
C SER A 51 12.38 -2.93 -2.71
N PRO A 52 13.27 -3.26 -3.65
CA PRO A 52 13.22 -2.77 -5.03
C PRO A 52 11.93 -3.23 -5.72
N SER A 53 10.84 -2.52 -5.50
CA SER A 53 9.52 -2.71 -6.09
C SER A 53 9.20 -1.58 -7.06
N ALA A 54 10.23 -0.88 -7.56
CA ALA A 54 10.13 0.00 -8.72
C ALA A 54 9.90 -0.81 -10.01
N GLY A 55 8.93 -1.70 -9.97
CA GLY A 55 8.48 -2.57 -11.04
C GLY A 55 6.96 -2.66 -11.02
N PHE A 56 6.42 -3.51 -11.89
CA PHE A 56 4.99 -3.73 -12.02
C PHE A 56 4.42 -4.30 -10.70
N VAL A 57 3.39 -3.65 -10.14
CA VAL A 57 2.64 -4.18 -9.00
C VAL A 57 1.38 -4.82 -9.56
N ALA A 58 1.28 -6.14 -9.44
CA ALA A 58 0.06 -6.86 -9.82
C ALA A 58 -1.07 -6.43 -8.88
N ILE A 59 -2.13 -5.85 -9.43
CA ILE A 59 -3.35 -5.53 -8.69
C ILE A 59 -4.24 -6.78 -8.77
N SER A 60 -4.36 -7.48 -7.65
CA SER A 60 -5.34 -8.55 -7.52
C SER A 60 -6.74 -7.92 -7.48
N PRO A 61 -7.70 -8.33 -8.33
CA PRO A 61 -9.08 -7.90 -8.17
C PRO A 61 -9.57 -8.36 -6.79
N SER A 62 -9.94 -7.40 -5.94
CA SER A 62 -10.66 -7.71 -4.71
C SER A 62 -12.10 -8.01 -5.09
N TYR A 63 -12.42 -9.27 -5.32
CA TYR A 63 -13.82 -9.70 -5.38
C TYR A 63 -14.41 -9.50 -3.98
N SER A 64 -15.17 -8.42 -3.79
CA SER A 64 -16.11 -8.38 -2.69
C SER A 64 -17.07 -9.54 -2.93
N ALA A 65 -17.11 -10.50 -2.01
CA ALA A 65 -18.07 -11.61 -2.04
C ALA A 65 -19.47 -11.03 -1.80
N ALA A 66 -20.03 -10.39 -2.83
CA ALA A 66 -21.43 -10.04 -2.84
C ALA A 66 -22.23 -11.35 -2.96
N PRO A 67 -23.26 -11.54 -2.13
CA PRO A 67 -24.09 -12.72 -2.22
C PRO A 67 -24.78 -12.76 -3.59
N LEU A 68 -24.70 -13.90 -4.26
CA LEU A 68 -25.33 -14.13 -5.56
C LEU A 68 -26.71 -14.75 -5.35
N ARG A 69 -27.74 -14.23 -6.03
CA ARG A 69 -29.09 -14.79 -6.01
C ARG A 69 -29.52 -15.27 -7.39
N VAL A 70 -29.94 -16.52 -7.48
CA VAL A 70 -30.50 -17.15 -8.70
C VAL A 70 -32.01 -17.28 -8.53
N LEU A 71 -32.79 -16.80 -9.51
CA LEU A 71 -34.24 -16.89 -9.54
C LEU A 71 -34.68 -17.79 -10.69
N TYR A 72 -35.39 -18.86 -10.37
CA TYR A 72 -35.92 -19.81 -11.35
C TYR A 72 -37.33 -19.42 -11.82
N PRO A 73 -37.75 -19.85 -13.03
CA PRO A 73 -39.08 -19.53 -13.57
C PRO A 73 -40.24 -20.04 -12.71
N ASN A 74 -40.02 -21.08 -11.91
CA ASN A 74 -40.99 -21.63 -10.97
C ASN A 74 -41.08 -20.85 -9.63
N GLY A 75 -40.38 -19.72 -9.51
CA GLY A 75 -40.39 -18.86 -8.32
C GLY A 75 -39.40 -19.28 -7.22
N ILE A 76 -38.59 -20.32 -7.44
CA ILE A 76 -37.56 -20.73 -6.48
C ILE A 76 -36.38 -19.74 -6.53
N ALA A 77 -35.91 -19.32 -5.35
CA ALA A 77 -34.74 -18.47 -5.19
C ALA A 77 -33.62 -19.21 -4.45
N VAL A 78 -32.40 -19.16 -4.98
CA VAL A 78 -31.20 -19.71 -4.35
C VAL A 78 -30.23 -18.58 -4.07
N GLU A 79 -29.78 -18.45 -2.83
CA GLU A 79 -28.78 -17.46 -2.41
C GLU A 79 -27.45 -18.15 -2.09
N LEU A 80 -26.36 -17.57 -2.58
CA LEU A 80 -25.02 -18.12 -2.48
C LEU A 80 -24.10 -17.07 -1.85
N SER A 81 -23.53 -17.39 -0.68
CA SER A 81 -22.56 -16.52 0.01
C SER A 81 -21.24 -16.38 -0.74
N TYR A 82 -20.93 -17.35 -1.61
CA TYR A 82 -19.71 -17.38 -2.42
C TYR A 82 -20.09 -17.83 -3.85
N PRO A 83 -19.86 -16.99 -4.87
CA PRO A 83 -20.17 -17.38 -6.25
C PRO A 83 -19.11 -18.36 -6.77
N ASP A 84 -19.42 -19.65 -6.79
CA ASP A 84 -18.66 -20.67 -7.53
C ASP A 84 -19.28 -20.87 -8.92
N ILE A 85 -18.52 -20.54 -9.96
CA ILE A 85 -18.93 -20.64 -11.37
C ILE A 85 -19.35 -22.07 -11.73
N SER A 86 -18.71 -23.09 -11.15
CA SER A 86 -19.03 -24.49 -11.41
C SER A 86 -20.42 -24.83 -10.88
N LEU A 87 -20.72 -24.37 -9.66
CA LEU A 87 -22.03 -24.53 -9.03
C LEU A 87 -23.11 -23.76 -9.79
N ILE A 88 -22.83 -22.52 -10.19
CA ILE A 88 -23.77 -21.69 -10.97
C ILE A 88 -24.11 -22.37 -12.30
N SER A 89 -23.11 -22.90 -13.01
CA SER A 89 -23.31 -23.63 -14.27
C SER A 89 -24.18 -24.88 -14.09
N ALA A 90 -23.98 -25.63 -13.02
CA ALA A 90 -24.83 -26.78 -12.68
C ALA A 90 -26.28 -26.34 -12.38
N LEU A 91 -26.45 -25.26 -11.61
CA LEU A 91 -27.76 -24.71 -11.25
C LEU A 91 -28.56 -24.23 -12.46
N ILE A 92 -27.91 -23.61 -13.45
CA ILE A 92 -28.57 -23.14 -14.69
C ILE A 92 -29.03 -24.33 -15.56
N ARG A 93 -28.33 -25.46 -15.53
CA ARG A 93 -28.65 -26.65 -16.34
C ARG A 93 -29.85 -27.46 -15.84
N ILE A 94 -30.32 -27.21 -14.62
CA ILE A 94 -31.43 -27.95 -13.99
C ILE A 94 -32.79 -27.31 -14.31
N GLY A 95 -32.78 -26.07 -14.83
CA GLY A 95 -33.99 -25.31 -15.21
C GLY A 95 -34.44 -25.53 -16.64
#